data_AF-W6L786-F1
#
_entry.id   AF-W6L786-F1
#
_cell.length_a   1.000
_cell.length_b   1.000
_cell.length_c   1.000
_cell.angle_alpha   90.00
_cell.angle_beta   90.00
_cell.angle_gamma   90.00
#
_symmetry.space_group_name_H-M   'P 1'
#
loop_
_entity.id
_entity.type
_entity.pdbx_description
1 polymer ?
#
loop_
_entity_poly.entity_id
_entity_poly.type
_entity_poly.pdbx_seq_one_letter_code
_entity_poly.pdbx_strand_id
1 'polypeptide(L)'
;MRTAVELHNHTIRVKMAAYGGYECYSDEVATLLAFESAVAACRFCAEAQQWLMGLPWPAFATPVGRRLCGKEASPAGALFNGLRIAMTVHTGECFLEDSAIPAAGGEGRGHYYGKALSQLLHIAALAQGGQVVVSKPVWELCARQPPELASLAIAELGAFAIPSTNHLGLLETETIELLQVLPAALKARAFKPISAAAAASPTMRIGSAAAASEIEVITHRRKALAESIGLVKTEFHTVEAELRPLMDHARALRKHFHLLSPPEMVNQLNELYAVMERVALRAEEVHADIAHLSLVQGDLEAQSRGLHEVFRQHQSQSKNETLHVEMEMNNFRVQAALQEAEEKHRSEIEGYKQSLAQKEQTIRKLYKVLEQQRTLMLPH
;
A
#
# COMPACT_ATOMS: atom_id res chain seq x y z
N MET A 1 16.69 14.71 1.04
CA MET A 1 15.53 13.81 0.91
C MET A 1 14.61 13.92 2.13
N ARG A 2 15.07 13.66 3.36
CA ARG A 2 14.26 13.77 4.59
C ARG A 2 13.41 15.05 4.69
N THR A 3 14.01 16.22 4.53
CA THR A 3 13.28 17.52 4.55
C THR A 3 12.18 17.62 3.49
N ALA A 4 12.36 16.99 2.32
CA ALA A 4 11.34 16.98 1.27
C ALA A 4 10.15 16.08 1.66
N VAL A 5 10.42 14.92 2.29
CA VAL A 5 9.38 14.02 2.80
C VAL A 5 8.60 14.67 3.95
N GLU A 6 9.29 15.35 4.87
CA GLU A 6 8.64 16.10 5.95
C GLU A 6 7.73 17.21 5.42
N LEU A 7 8.21 17.99 4.42
CA LEU A 7 7.42 19.03 3.76
C LEU A 7 6.18 18.44 3.05
N HIS A 8 6.35 17.30 2.37
CA HIS A 8 5.25 16.57 1.74
C HIS A 8 4.20 16.13 2.77
N ASN A 9 4.62 15.39 3.80
CA ASN A 9 3.72 14.82 4.81
C ASN A 9 2.94 15.92 5.55
N HIS A 10 3.61 17.02 5.89
CA HIS A 10 2.94 18.16 6.53
C HIS A 10 1.86 18.76 5.61
N THR A 11 2.19 18.98 4.34
CA THR A 11 1.25 19.56 3.36
C THR A 11 0.02 18.67 3.17
N ILE A 12 0.23 17.36 3.01
CA ILE A 12 -0.85 16.38 2.82
C ILE A 12 -1.75 16.32 4.05
N ARG A 13 -1.19 16.21 5.27
CA ARG A 13 -1.96 16.12 6.52
C ARG A 13 -2.81 17.36 6.80
N VAL A 14 -2.25 18.56 6.57
CA VAL A 14 -3.00 19.81 6.78
C VAL A 14 -4.18 19.91 5.80
N LYS A 15 -3.98 19.45 4.56
CA LYS A 15 -5.01 19.56 3.53
C LYS A 15 -6.07 18.47 3.60
N MET A 16 -5.70 17.24 4.00
CA MET A 16 -6.64 16.09 4.00
C MET A 16 -7.84 16.33 4.92
N ALA A 17 -7.62 17.04 6.05
CA ALA A 17 -8.68 17.32 7.02
C ALA A 17 -9.84 18.12 6.39
N ALA A 18 -9.56 19.00 5.43
CA ALA A 18 -10.58 19.77 4.73
C ALA A 18 -11.46 18.93 3.79
N TYR A 19 -11.02 17.72 3.44
CA TYR A 19 -11.75 16.76 2.59
C TYR A 19 -12.40 15.63 3.40
N GLY A 20 -12.36 15.71 4.74
CA GLY A 20 -12.82 14.62 5.62
C GLY A 20 -11.96 13.37 5.53
N GLY A 21 -10.70 13.50 5.13
CA GLY A 21 -9.76 12.38 5.06
C GLY A 21 -9.30 11.93 6.44
N TYR A 22 -9.34 10.63 6.68
CA TYR A 22 -8.82 9.97 7.87
C TYR A 22 -7.51 9.24 7.55
N GLU A 23 -6.46 9.48 8.32
CA GLU A 23 -5.16 8.81 8.14
C GLU A 23 -5.16 7.47 8.89
N CYS A 24 -5.37 6.39 8.15
CA CYS A 24 -5.39 5.03 8.69
C CYS A 24 -3.97 4.57 9.04
N TYR A 25 -3.03 4.84 8.15
CA TYR A 25 -1.66 4.38 8.26
C TYR A 25 -0.70 5.34 7.54
N SER A 26 0.49 5.53 8.08
CA SER A 26 1.55 6.31 7.44
C SER A 26 2.91 5.78 7.85
N ASP A 27 3.77 5.54 6.87
CA ASP A 27 5.19 5.21 7.07
C ASP A 27 6.09 6.23 6.35
N GLU A 28 7.39 5.94 6.25
CA GLU A 28 8.36 6.83 5.62
C GLU A 28 8.19 6.96 4.09
N VAL A 29 7.42 6.06 3.45
CA VAL A 29 7.35 5.90 1.98
C VAL A 29 5.92 6.04 1.45
N ALA A 30 4.91 5.71 2.24
CA ALA A 30 3.51 5.62 1.85
C ALA A 30 2.57 6.08 2.97
N THR A 31 1.39 6.56 2.57
CA THR A 31 0.32 6.95 3.48
C THR A 31 -1.00 6.43 2.94
N LEU A 32 -1.75 5.75 3.80
CA LEU A 32 -3.09 5.23 3.53
C LEU A 32 -4.10 6.17 4.17
N LEU A 33 -5.00 6.68 3.33
CA LEU A 33 -6.07 7.59 3.71
C LEU A 33 -7.42 6.95 3.40
N ALA A 34 -8.37 7.06 4.32
CA ALA A 34 -9.77 6.72 4.09
C ALA A 34 -10.59 8.00 3.91
N PHE A 35 -11.55 7.96 3.00
CA PHE A 35 -12.50 9.04 2.74
C PHE A 35 -13.90 8.45 2.69
N GLU A 36 -14.86 9.15 3.27
CA GLU A 36 -16.27 8.77 3.19
C GLU A 36 -16.83 8.97 1.76
N SER A 37 -16.33 9.98 1.04
CA SER A 37 -16.77 10.33 -0.31
C SER A 37 -15.71 10.00 -1.37
N ALA A 38 -16.11 9.24 -2.38
CA ALA A 38 -15.30 8.96 -3.57
C ALA A 38 -14.91 10.26 -4.31
N VAL A 39 -15.82 11.22 -4.38
CA VAL A 39 -15.59 12.53 -5.00
C VAL A 39 -14.51 13.30 -4.23
N ALA A 40 -14.60 13.32 -2.90
CA ALA A 40 -13.61 13.97 -2.05
C ALA A 40 -12.22 13.34 -2.22
N ALA A 41 -12.13 12.01 -2.27
CA ALA A 41 -10.87 11.29 -2.50
C ALA A 41 -10.25 11.65 -3.86
N CYS A 42 -11.03 11.58 -4.95
CA CYS A 42 -10.54 11.90 -6.29
C CYS A 42 -10.08 13.36 -6.40
N ARG A 43 -10.86 14.30 -5.85
CA ARG A 43 -10.49 15.73 -5.82
C ARG A 43 -9.24 15.96 -5.01
N PHE A 44 -9.14 15.37 -3.82
CA PHE A 44 -7.97 15.48 -2.97
C PHE A 44 -6.71 15.03 -3.70
N CYS A 45 -6.73 13.86 -4.34
CA CYS A 45 -5.57 13.37 -5.09
C CYS A 45 -5.20 14.30 -6.28
N ALA A 46 -6.19 14.79 -7.03
CA ALA A 46 -5.93 15.67 -8.16
C ALA A 46 -5.37 17.04 -7.72
N GLU A 47 -5.94 17.65 -6.68
CA GLU A 47 -5.47 18.92 -6.13
C GLU A 47 -4.12 18.77 -5.42
N ALA A 48 -3.88 17.65 -4.74
CA ALA A 48 -2.58 17.36 -4.15
C ALA A 48 -1.46 17.35 -5.19
N GLN A 49 -1.69 16.79 -6.39
CA GLN A 49 -0.72 16.88 -7.49
C GLN A 49 -0.42 18.33 -7.90
N GLN A 50 -1.37 19.26 -7.78
CA GLN A 50 -1.14 20.68 -8.05
C GLN A 50 -0.42 21.38 -6.89
N TRP A 51 -0.80 21.10 -5.64
CA TRP A 51 -0.15 21.71 -4.48
C TRP A 51 1.33 21.34 -4.43
N LEU A 52 1.66 20.08 -4.70
CA LEU A 52 3.05 19.60 -4.75
C LEU A 52 3.89 20.35 -5.80
N MET A 53 3.29 20.81 -6.90
CA MET A 53 4.00 21.63 -7.89
C MET A 53 4.39 23.02 -7.38
N GLY A 54 3.67 23.55 -6.39
CA GLY A 54 3.89 24.88 -5.82
C GLY A 54 4.79 24.90 -4.57
N LEU A 55 5.19 23.74 -4.05
CA LEU A 55 5.97 23.68 -2.81
C LEU A 55 7.42 24.18 -2.99
N PRO A 56 8.00 24.80 -1.94
CA PRO A 56 9.39 25.25 -1.94
C PRO A 56 10.33 24.07 -1.70
N TRP A 57 10.46 23.18 -2.68
CA TRP A 57 11.29 22.00 -2.56
C TRP A 57 12.76 22.34 -2.26
N PRO A 58 13.43 21.60 -1.35
CA PRO A 58 14.84 21.80 -1.08
C PRO A 58 15.68 21.47 -2.32
N ALA A 59 16.85 22.10 -2.44
CA ALA A 59 17.75 21.84 -3.57
C ALA A 59 18.19 20.37 -3.59
N PHE A 60 17.84 19.65 -4.65
CA PHE A 60 18.31 18.29 -4.87
C PHE A 60 19.76 18.33 -5.38
N ALA A 61 20.71 18.23 -4.45
CA ALA A 61 22.14 18.39 -4.74
C ALA A 61 22.71 17.27 -5.62
N THR A 62 22.18 16.05 -5.50
CA THR A 62 22.68 14.88 -6.24
C THR A 62 22.08 14.79 -7.65
N PRO A 63 22.85 14.29 -8.64
CA PRO A 63 22.32 14.02 -9.99
C PRO A 63 21.08 13.12 -9.98
N VAL A 64 21.07 12.12 -9.11
CA VAL A 64 19.93 11.21 -8.89
C VAL A 64 18.72 11.97 -8.36
N GLY A 65 18.90 12.84 -7.35
CA GLY A 65 17.81 13.68 -6.83
C GLY A 65 17.26 14.65 -7.88
N ARG A 66 18.11 15.22 -8.74
CA ARG A 66 17.66 16.06 -9.86
C ARG A 66 16.89 15.27 -10.92
N ARG A 67 17.27 14.02 -11.19
CA ARG A 67 16.55 13.18 -12.16
C ARG A 67 15.19 12.73 -11.64
N LEU A 68 15.11 12.36 -10.36
CA LEU A 68 13.88 11.84 -9.75
C LEU A 68 12.91 12.94 -9.32
N CYS A 69 13.43 14.10 -8.90
CA CYS A 69 12.65 15.15 -8.26
C CYS A 69 12.83 16.53 -8.93
N GLY A 70 13.54 16.57 -10.06
CA GLY A 70 13.80 17.81 -10.78
C GLY A 70 12.57 18.38 -11.45
N LYS A 71 12.70 19.65 -11.83
CA LYS A 71 11.73 20.35 -12.65
C LYS A 71 11.78 19.81 -14.08
N GLU A 72 10.64 19.39 -14.58
CA GLU A 72 10.44 19.06 -16.00
C GLU A 72 9.35 19.97 -16.55
N ALA A 73 9.59 20.52 -17.74
CA ALA A 73 8.65 21.40 -18.42
C ALA A 73 8.46 20.96 -19.86
N SER A 74 7.26 21.18 -20.35
CA SER A 74 6.90 21.10 -21.76
C SER A 74 6.71 22.52 -22.31
N PRO A 75 6.61 22.70 -23.63
CA PRO A 75 6.21 23.98 -24.21
C PRO A 75 4.87 24.51 -23.67
N ALA A 76 4.00 23.62 -23.18
CA ALA A 76 2.69 23.95 -22.60
C ALA A 76 2.74 24.32 -21.11
N GLY A 77 3.90 24.21 -20.44
CA GLY A 77 4.07 24.53 -19.02
C GLY A 77 4.83 23.46 -18.22
N ALA A 78 4.96 23.69 -16.92
CA ALA A 78 5.65 22.79 -16.00
C ALA A 78 4.87 21.48 -15.79
N LEU A 79 5.55 20.34 -16.01
CA LEU A 79 4.99 19.00 -15.84
C LEU A 79 5.27 18.45 -14.44
N PHE A 80 6.51 18.58 -13.97
CA PHE A 80 6.95 18.11 -12.66
C PHE A 80 7.77 19.19 -11.95
N ASN A 81 7.66 19.25 -10.64
CA ASN A 81 8.47 20.10 -9.76
C ASN A 81 8.54 19.44 -8.39
N GLY A 82 9.69 18.86 -8.03
CA GLY A 82 9.90 18.20 -6.74
C GLY A 82 9.53 16.72 -6.71
N LEU A 83 9.15 16.24 -5.53
CA LEU A 83 8.82 14.83 -5.31
C LEU A 83 7.62 14.40 -6.17
N ARG A 84 7.78 13.29 -6.88
CA ARG A 84 6.75 12.71 -7.75
C ARG A 84 6.01 11.60 -7.00
N ILE A 85 4.85 11.94 -6.45
CA ILE A 85 4.07 11.04 -5.61
C ILE A 85 3.05 10.30 -6.47
N ALA A 86 3.07 8.97 -6.43
CA ALA A 86 2.03 8.13 -7.02
C ALA A 86 0.83 8.10 -6.08
N MET A 87 -0.38 8.25 -6.60
CA MET A 87 -1.60 8.19 -5.82
C MET A 87 -2.56 7.18 -6.43
N THR A 88 -3.34 6.52 -5.59
CA THR A 88 -4.34 5.55 -6.04
C THR A 88 -5.59 5.66 -5.21
N VAL A 89 -6.74 5.56 -5.86
CA VAL A 89 -8.05 5.54 -5.22
C VAL A 89 -8.80 4.30 -5.65
N HIS A 90 -9.28 3.54 -4.67
CA HIS A 90 -10.04 2.31 -4.88
C HIS A 90 -11.18 2.25 -3.85
N THR A 91 -12.25 1.52 -4.19
CA THR A 91 -13.39 1.27 -3.32
C THR A 91 -13.79 -0.19 -3.44
N GLY A 92 -14.23 -0.78 -2.33
CA GLY A 92 -14.68 -2.16 -2.27
C GLY A 92 -14.99 -2.56 -0.83
N GLU A 93 -15.19 -3.86 -0.63
CA GLU A 93 -15.42 -4.43 0.70
C GLU A 93 -14.16 -4.30 1.57
N CYS A 94 -14.33 -3.65 2.72
CA CYS A 94 -13.31 -3.51 3.74
C CYS A 94 -13.94 -3.64 5.13
N PHE A 95 -13.14 -4.11 6.07
CA PHE A 95 -13.53 -4.27 7.46
C PHE A 95 -12.75 -3.27 8.32
N LEU A 96 -13.37 -2.84 9.41
CA LEU A 96 -12.78 -1.91 10.37
C LEU A 96 -12.61 -2.64 11.71
N GLU A 97 -11.43 -2.50 12.29
CA GLU A 97 -11.10 -2.99 13.64
C GLU A 97 -10.48 -1.86 14.45
N ASP A 98 -10.69 -1.88 15.76
CA ASP A 98 -10.06 -0.92 16.65
C ASP A 98 -8.56 -1.24 16.78
N SER A 99 -7.71 -0.28 16.44
CA SER A 99 -6.27 -0.39 16.63
C SER A 99 -5.93 -0.32 18.11
N ALA A 100 -4.96 -1.15 18.51
CA ALA A 100 -4.33 -1.08 19.82
C ALA A 100 -3.49 0.20 20.03
N ILE A 101 -3.25 1.00 18.98
CA ILE A 101 -2.52 2.26 19.06
C ILE A 101 -3.47 3.36 19.58
N PRO A 102 -3.22 3.92 20.78
CA PRO A 102 -4.07 4.98 21.33
C PRO A 102 -3.98 6.24 20.46
N ALA A 103 -5.11 6.80 20.02
CA ALA A 103 -5.11 8.15 19.47
C ALA A 103 -4.99 9.17 20.61
N ALA A 104 -4.47 10.37 20.30
CA ALA A 104 -4.30 11.46 21.26
C ALA A 104 -5.62 11.96 21.92
N GLY A 105 -6.78 11.45 21.49
CA GLY A 105 -8.10 11.76 22.03
C GLY A 105 -8.78 10.62 22.81
N GLY A 106 -8.11 9.49 23.06
CA GLY A 106 -8.66 8.37 23.84
C GLY A 106 -9.55 7.39 23.06
N GLU A 107 -10.05 7.77 21.87
CA GLU A 107 -10.64 6.84 20.90
C GLU A 107 -9.54 6.08 20.15
N GLY A 108 -9.67 4.76 19.99
CA GLY A 108 -8.73 3.95 19.20
C GLY A 108 -8.70 4.40 17.74
N ARG A 109 -7.56 4.29 17.07
CA ARG A 109 -7.52 4.49 15.61
C ARG A 109 -8.21 3.30 14.94
N GLY A 110 -9.16 3.52 14.04
CA GLY A 110 -9.69 2.44 13.20
C GLY A 110 -8.65 1.95 12.19
N HIS A 111 -8.42 0.65 12.11
CA HIS A 111 -7.57 -0.01 11.12
C HIS A 111 -8.42 -0.72 10.07
N TYR A 112 -8.20 -0.38 8.79
CA TYR A 112 -8.90 -1.00 7.68
C TYR A 112 -8.15 -2.22 7.17
N TYR A 113 -8.87 -3.26 6.79
CA TYR A 113 -8.29 -4.46 6.17
C TYR A 113 -9.27 -5.16 5.21
N GLY A 114 -8.75 -6.14 4.46
CA GLY A 114 -9.55 -6.98 3.56
C GLY A 114 -9.30 -6.72 2.08
N LYS A 115 -10.20 -7.25 1.25
CA LYS A 115 -10.04 -7.35 -0.20
C LYS A 115 -9.73 -6.02 -0.87
N ALA A 116 -10.50 -4.97 -0.54
CA ALA A 116 -10.31 -3.65 -1.14
C ALA A 116 -8.94 -3.04 -0.81
N LEU A 117 -8.42 -3.27 0.40
CA LEU A 117 -7.09 -2.78 0.78
C LEU A 117 -5.99 -3.52 0.02
N SER A 118 -6.10 -4.84 -0.10
CA SER A 118 -5.16 -5.66 -0.89
C SER A 118 -5.11 -5.19 -2.35
N GLN A 119 -6.28 -4.98 -2.97
CA GLN A 119 -6.40 -4.45 -4.34
C GLN A 119 -5.84 -3.03 -4.45
N LEU A 120 -6.14 -2.15 -3.50
CA LEU A 120 -5.63 -0.77 -3.47
C LEU A 120 -4.11 -0.73 -3.47
N LEU A 121 -3.49 -1.48 -2.57
CA LEU A 121 -2.03 -1.54 -2.42
C LEU A 121 -1.37 -2.12 -3.67
N HIS A 122 -2.04 -3.08 -4.33
CA HIS A 122 -1.58 -3.64 -5.58
C HIS A 122 -1.63 -2.64 -6.74
N ILE A 123 -2.77 -1.96 -6.92
CA ILE A 123 -2.93 -0.92 -7.94
C ILE A 123 -1.93 0.21 -7.72
N ALA A 124 -1.69 0.58 -6.45
CA ALA A 124 -0.73 1.62 -6.11
C ALA A 124 0.73 1.25 -6.42
N ALA A 125 1.08 -0.04 -6.46
CA ALA A 125 2.38 -0.51 -6.95
C ALA A 125 2.56 -0.35 -8.48
N LEU A 126 1.45 -0.29 -9.23
CA LEU A 126 1.43 -0.05 -10.69
C LEU A 126 1.51 1.43 -11.05
N ALA A 127 1.10 2.31 -10.13
CA ALA A 127 1.09 3.75 -10.33
C ALA A 127 2.51 4.32 -10.37
N GLN A 128 2.72 5.32 -11.23
CA GLN A 128 3.99 6.03 -11.37
C GLN A 128 3.98 7.38 -10.65
N GLY A 129 5.17 7.88 -10.30
CA GLY A 129 5.30 9.15 -9.60
C GLY A 129 4.63 10.31 -10.35
N GLY A 130 3.68 10.98 -9.70
CA GLY A 130 2.89 12.08 -10.25
C GLY A 130 1.65 11.64 -11.05
N GLN A 131 1.38 10.32 -11.09
CA GLN A 131 0.16 9.73 -11.62
C GLN A 131 -0.88 9.59 -10.49
N VAL A 132 -2.15 9.69 -10.86
CA VAL A 132 -3.28 9.32 -10.00
C VAL A 132 -4.08 8.25 -10.74
N VAL A 133 -4.12 7.05 -10.16
CA VAL A 133 -4.84 5.91 -10.72
C VAL A 133 -6.13 5.70 -9.91
N VAL A 134 -7.25 5.53 -10.59
CA VAL A 134 -8.57 5.40 -9.97
C VAL A 134 -9.24 4.16 -10.55
N SER A 135 -9.81 3.30 -9.70
CA SER A 135 -10.58 2.16 -10.21
C SER A 135 -11.94 2.60 -10.77
N LYS A 136 -12.45 1.86 -11.75
CA LYS A 136 -13.75 2.13 -12.37
C LYS A 136 -14.91 2.22 -11.37
N PRO A 137 -15.02 1.35 -10.35
CA PRO A 137 -16.07 1.49 -9.34
C PRO A 137 -16.05 2.85 -8.60
N VAL A 138 -14.87 3.40 -8.31
CA VAL A 138 -14.76 4.75 -7.72
C VAL A 138 -15.28 5.79 -8.70
N TRP A 139 -14.91 5.68 -9.98
CA TRP A 139 -15.32 6.62 -11.00
C TRP A 139 -16.84 6.60 -11.24
N GLU A 140 -17.48 5.45 -11.14
CA GLU A 140 -18.94 5.30 -11.25
C GLU A 140 -19.69 5.97 -10.08
N LEU A 141 -19.13 5.94 -8.88
CA LEU A 141 -19.65 6.70 -7.73
C LEU A 141 -19.52 8.21 -7.97
N CYS A 142 -18.38 8.63 -8.53
CA CYS A 142 -18.10 10.02 -8.87
C CYS A 142 -19.00 10.58 -9.99
N ALA A 143 -19.32 9.77 -11.01
CA ALA A 143 -20.12 10.18 -12.17
C ALA A 143 -21.53 10.67 -11.81
N ARG A 144 -22.03 10.34 -10.61
CA ARG A 144 -23.32 10.82 -10.08
C ARG A 144 -23.28 12.28 -9.60
N GLN A 145 -22.09 12.88 -9.49
CA GLN A 145 -21.88 14.25 -9.01
C GLN A 145 -20.87 15.01 -9.91
N PRO A 146 -21.26 15.35 -11.16
CA PRO A 146 -20.34 15.91 -12.16
C PRO A 146 -19.75 17.31 -11.89
N PRO A 147 -20.39 18.27 -11.18
CA PRO A 147 -19.88 19.64 -11.15
C PRO A 147 -18.55 19.77 -10.39
N GLU A 148 -18.30 18.93 -9.40
CA GLU A 148 -17.07 19.04 -8.58
C GLU A 148 -15.82 18.47 -9.26
N LEU A 149 -15.99 17.71 -10.34
CA LEU A 149 -14.93 16.98 -11.05
C LEU A 149 -14.68 17.55 -12.47
N ALA A 150 -15.35 18.64 -12.84
CA ALA A 150 -15.33 19.20 -14.19
C ALA A 150 -13.93 19.65 -14.67
N SER A 151 -13.01 19.93 -13.75
CA SER A 151 -11.64 20.35 -14.05
C SER A 151 -10.64 19.18 -14.22
N LEU A 152 -11.11 17.94 -14.13
CA LEU A 152 -10.28 16.75 -14.22
C LEU A 152 -10.24 16.19 -15.64
N ALA A 153 -9.03 15.87 -16.09
CA ALA A 153 -8.77 15.12 -17.31
C ALA A 153 -8.72 13.61 -16.98
N ILE A 154 -9.53 12.82 -17.69
CA ILE A 154 -9.65 11.38 -17.49
C ILE A 154 -9.07 10.67 -18.72
N ALA A 155 -8.32 9.60 -18.49
CA ALA A 155 -7.86 8.69 -19.53
C ALA A 155 -8.02 7.24 -19.09
N GLU A 156 -8.54 6.38 -19.95
CA GLU A 156 -8.66 4.95 -19.66
C GLU A 156 -7.28 4.27 -19.77
N LEU A 157 -6.91 3.49 -18.75
CA LEU A 157 -5.66 2.74 -18.72
C LEU A 157 -5.85 1.28 -19.19
N GLY A 158 -7.06 0.75 -19.04
CA GLY A 158 -7.44 -0.61 -19.41
C GLY A 158 -7.91 -1.46 -18.24
N ALA A 159 -8.23 -2.72 -18.53
CA ALA A 159 -8.65 -3.71 -17.55
C ALA A 159 -7.48 -4.61 -17.17
N PHE A 160 -7.25 -4.77 -15.87
CA PHE A 160 -6.11 -5.51 -15.34
C PHE A 160 -6.57 -6.56 -14.33
N ALA A 161 -5.94 -7.73 -14.38
CA ALA A 161 -6.11 -8.79 -13.39
C ALA A 161 -5.38 -8.41 -12.10
N ILE A 162 -6.11 -7.97 -11.09
CA ILE A 162 -5.59 -7.50 -9.80
C ILE A 162 -5.74 -8.64 -8.76
N PRO A 163 -4.64 -9.18 -8.22
CA PRO A 163 -4.68 -10.13 -7.13
C PRO A 163 -5.18 -9.47 -5.84
N SER A 164 -5.86 -10.27 -5.03
CA SER A 164 -6.38 -9.90 -3.73
C SER A 164 -6.45 -11.13 -2.83
N THR A 165 -6.37 -10.92 -1.52
CA THR A 165 -6.65 -11.98 -0.54
C THR A 165 -8.12 -11.91 -0.14
N ASN A 166 -8.83 -13.02 -0.31
CA ASN A 166 -10.20 -13.13 0.17
C ASN A 166 -10.25 -13.31 1.71
N HIS A 167 -11.45 -13.39 2.28
CA HIS A 167 -11.67 -13.60 3.71
C HIS A 167 -11.12 -14.95 4.22
N LEU A 168 -10.82 -15.92 3.34
CA LEU A 168 -10.20 -17.20 3.66
C LEU A 168 -8.67 -17.19 3.51
N GLY A 169 -8.07 -16.06 3.14
CA GLY A 169 -6.63 -15.94 2.89
C GLY A 169 -6.17 -16.56 1.58
N LEU A 170 -7.09 -16.93 0.69
CA LEU A 170 -6.77 -17.43 -0.64
C LEU A 170 -6.55 -16.26 -1.59
N LEU A 171 -5.56 -16.42 -2.47
CA LEU A 171 -5.31 -15.48 -3.56
C LEU A 171 -6.40 -15.65 -4.61
N GLU A 172 -7.15 -14.58 -4.81
CA GLU A 172 -8.13 -14.44 -5.89
C GLU A 172 -7.70 -13.31 -6.81
N THR A 173 -8.01 -13.45 -8.08
CA THR A 173 -7.68 -12.44 -9.09
C THR A 173 -8.98 -11.91 -9.68
N GLU A 174 -9.15 -10.60 -9.62
CA GLU A 174 -10.31 -9.91 -10.18
C GLU A 174 -9.88 -8.94 -11.27
N THR A 175 -10.63 -8.90 -12.37
CA THR A 175 -10.37 -7.92 -13.42
C THR A 175 -10.96 -6.57 -13.03
N ILE A 176 -10.09 -5.58 -12.79
CA ILE A 176 -10.48 -4.21 -12.47
C ILE A 176 -10.04 -3.27 -13.60
N GLU A 177 -10.98 -2.48 -14.08
CA GLU A 177 -10.71 -1.36 -14.98
C GLU A 177 -10.09 -0.18 -14.23
N LEU A 178 -9.01 0.35 -14.77
CA LEU A 178 -8.28 1.47 -14.20
C LEU A 178 -8.37 2.70 -15.12
N LEU A 179 -8.51 3.85 -14.48
CA LEU A 179 -8.50 5.16 -15.12
C LEU A 179 -7.38 6.00 -14.52
N GLN A 180 -6.84 6.91 -15.32
CA GLN A 180 -5.98 7.97 -14.86
C GLN A 180 -6.79 9.25 -14.72
N VAL A 181 -6.67 9.91 -13.57
CA VAL A 181 -7.39 11.16 -13.26
C VAL A 181 -6.38 12.25 -12.92
N LEU A 182 -6.19 13.22 -13.78
CA LEU A 182 -5.27 14.33 -13.53
C LEU A 182 -6.01 15.66 -13.54
N PRO A 183 -5.52 16.68 -12.83
CA PRO A 183 -6.02 18.04 -13.02
C PRO A 183 -5.70 18.49 -14.46
N ALA A 184 -6.59 19.26 -15.09
CA ALA A 184 -6.44 19.69 -16.48
C ALA A 184 -5.09 20.38 -16.79
N ALA A 185 -4.52 21.09 -15.82
CA ALA A 185 -3.21 21.73 -15.92
C ALA A 185 -2.04 20.73 -16.09
N LEU A 186 -2.19 19.50 -15.62
CA LEU A 186 -1.15 18.46 -15.63
C LEU A 186 -1.46 17.32 -16.62
N LYS A 187 -2.48 17.47 -17.47
CA LYS A 187 -2.91 16.46 -18.46
C LYS A 187 -1.81 16.04 -19.44
N ALA A 188 -0.79 16.88 -19.63
CA ALA A 188 0.33 16.63 -20.53
C ALA A 188 1.38 15.67 -19.95
N ARG A 189 1.24 15.23 -18.69
CA ARG A 189 2.11 14.20 -18.10
C ARG A 189 1.91 12.88 -18.83
N ALA A 190 3.01 12.29 -19.27
CA ALA A 190 3.05 10.97 -19.88
C ALA A 190 3.65 9.94 -18.92
N PHE A 191 3.07 8.74 -18.88
CA PHE A 191 3.50 7.64 -18.04
C PHE A 191 3.74 6.39 -18.90
N LYS A 192 4.57 5.48 -18.41
CA LYS A 192 4.76 4.19 -19.10
C LYS A 192 3.46 3.38 -19.04
N PRO A 193 3.10 2.62 -20.08
CA PRO A 193 1.96 1.73 -20.03
C PRO A 193 2.12 0.70 -18.91
N ILE A 194 1.02 0.38 -18.22
CA ILE A 194 0.99 -0.69 -17.23
C ILE A 194 1.05 -2.03 -17.98
N SER A 195 2.05 -2.85 -17.67
CA SER A 195 2.15 -4.21 -18.26
C SER A 195 1.17 -5.15 -17.57
N ALA A 196 0.46 -5.97 -18.35
CA ALA A 196 -0.43 -7.01 -17.82
C ALA A 196 0.30 -8.00 -16.88
N ALA A 197 1.56 -8.31 -17.17
CA ALA A 197 2.38 -9.17 -16.31
C ALA A 197 2.73 -8.50 -14.97
N ALA A 198 2.97 -7.19 -14.98
CA ALA A 198 3.22 -6.43 -13.76
C ALA A 198 1.94 -6.31 -12.91
N ALA A 199 0.78 -6.19 -13.55
CA ALA A 199 -0.50 -6.15 -12.87
C ALA A 199 -0.91 -7.50 -12.26
N ALA A 200 -0.61 -8.62 -12.93
CA ALA A 200 -0.95 -9.95 -12.46
C ALA A 200 0.02 -10.51 -11.40
N SER A 201 1.25 -9.99 -11.32
CA SER A 201 2.19 -10.36 -10.26
C SER A 201 1.67 -9.83 -8.93
N PRO A 202 1.72 -10.57 -7.81
CA PRO A 202 1.18 -10.10 -6.52
C PRO A 202 1.96 -8.95 -5.86
N THR A 203 2.95 -8.36 -6.55
CA THR A 203 3.99 -7.48 -6.01
C THR A 203 3.46 -6.23 -5.31
N MET A 204 3.39 -6.27 -3.98
CA MET A 204 3.14 -5.09 -3.14
C MET A 204 4.44 -4.31 -2.94
N ARG A 205 4.65 -3.25 -3.73
CA ARG A 205 5.76 -2.30 -3.51
C ARG A 205 5.58 -1.43 -2.27
N ILE A 206 4.36 -1.39 -1.74
CA ILE A 206 3.97 -0.52 -0.64
C ILE A 206 4.03 -1.28 0.68
N GLY A 207 4.91 -0.77 1.55
CA GLY A 207 4.89 -0.90 3.01
C GLY A 207 4.70 -2.31 3.56
N SER A 208 5.80 -3.03 3.81
CA SER A 208 5.80 -4.20 4.69
C SER A 208 5.15 -3.93 6.06
N ALA A 209 5.05 -2.67 6.46
CA ALA A 209 4.43 -2.25 7.70
C ALA A 209 2.89 -2.06 7.61
N ALA A 210 2.29 -1.69 6.47
CA ALA A 210 0.82 -1.68 6.30
C ALA A 210 0.28 -3.12 6.34
N ALA A 211 0.98 -3.98 5.61
CA ALA A 211 0.89 -5.42 5.63
C ALA A 211 1.02 -6.05 7.04
N ALA A 212 2.08 -5.70 7.76
CA ALA A 212 2.31 -6.19 9.11
C ALA A 212 1.21 -5.72 10.08
N SER A 213 0.75 -4.48 9.93
CA SER A 213 -0.37 -3.94 10.70
C SER A 213 -1.67 -4.71 10.42
N GLU A 214 -1.94 -5.08 9.17
CA GLU A 214 -3.09 -5.92 8.80
C GLU A 214 -3.02 -7.31 9.45
N ILE A 215 -1.84 -7.94 9.42
CA ILE A 215 -1.61 -9.22 10.12
C ILE A 215 -1.83 -9.07 11.62
N GLU A 216 -1.28 -8.03 12.24
CA GLU A 216 -1.35 -7.79 13.68
C GLU A 216 -2.81 -7.66 14.14
N VAL A 217 -3.61 -6.90 13.39
CA VAL A 217 -5.04 -6.70 13.66
C VAL A 217 -5.83 -7.99 13.53
N ILE A 218 -5.65 -8.75 12.45
CA ILE A 218 -6.33 -10.05 12.27
C ILE A 218 -5.93 -11.02 13.39
N THR A 219 -4.66 -11.01 13.79
CA THR A 219 -4.15 -11.84 14.89
C THR A 219 -4.76 -11.45 16.23
N HIS A 220 -4.90 -10.15 16.50
CA HIS A 220 -5.55 -9.62 17.69
C HIS A 220 -7.03 -10.01 17.73
N ARG A 221 -7.80 -9.75 16.66
CA ARG A 221 -9.21 -10.13 16.53
C ARG A 221 -9.41 -11.63 16.75
N ARG A 222 -8.55 -12.46 16.15
CA ARG A 222 -8.57 -13.91 16.34
C ARG A 222 -8.40 -14.29 17.81
N LYS A 223 -7.44 -13.68 18.50
CA LYS A 223 -7.18 -13.96 19.92
C LYS A 223 -8.38 -13.58 20.79
N ALA A 224 -8.94 -12.39 20.59
CA ALA A 224 -10.12 -11.91 21.32
C ALA A 224 -11.35 -12.81 21.08
N LEU A 225 -11.54 -13.27 19.83
CA LEU A 225 -12.62 -14.19 19.48
C LEU A 225 -12.42 -15.57 20.13
N ALA A 226 -11.19 -16.09 20.13
CA ALA A 226 -10.87 -17.37 20.78
C ALA A 226 -11.14 -17.34 22.29
N GLU A 227 -10.79 -16.23 22.96
CA GLU A 227 -11.09 -16.01 24.38
C GLU A 227 -12.59 -15.97 24.64
N SER A 228 -13.34 -15.23 23.80
CA SER A 228 -14.80 -15.14 23.89
C SER A 228 -15.49 -16.48 23.69
N ILE A 229 -15.06 -17.27 22.69
CA ILE A 229 -15.55 -18.64 22.45
C ILE A 229 -15.24 -19.53 23.65
N GLY A 230 -14.05 -19.39 24.25
CA GLY A 230 -13.67 -20.10 25.46
C GLY A 230 -14.64 -19.83 26.62
N LEU A 231 -14.96 -18.55 26.86
CA LEU A 231 -15.89 -18.13 27.90
C LEU A 231 -17.31 -18.66 27.66
N VAL A 232 -17.84 -18.52 26.44
CA VAL A 232 -19.18 -19.01 26.09
C VAL A 232 -19.25 -20.53 26.21
N LYS A 233 -18.18 -21.25 25.82
CA LYS A 233 -18.08 -22.70 26.05
C LYS A 233 -18.12 -23.03 27.54
N THR A 234 -17.38 -22.33 28.38
CA THR A 234 -17.41 -22.60 29.84
C THR A 234 -18.79 -22.36 30.44
N GLU A 235 -19.45 -21.26 30.07
CA GLU A 235 -20.83 -20.96 30.49
C GLU A 235 -21.81 -22.05 30.02
N PHE A 236 -21.70 -22.48 28.76
CA PHE A 236 -22.52 -23.54 28.21
C PHE A 236 -22.35 -24.87 28.97
N HIS A 237 -21.11 -25.27 29.28
CA HIS A 237 -20.85 -26.49 30.03
C HIS A 237 -21.39 -26.40 31.47
N THR A 238 -21.30 -25.23 32.11
CA THR A 238 -21.91 -25.00 33.43
C THR A 238 -23.43 -25.16 33.37
N VAL A 239 -24.07 -24.54 32.38
CA VAL A 239 -25.53 -24.66 32.18
C VAL A 239 -25.92 -26.12 31.93
N GLU A 240 -25.20 -26.85 31.08
CA GLU A 240 -25.47 -28.27 30.81
C GLU A 240 -25.28 -29.14 32.08
N ALA A 241 -24.25 -28.85 32.87
CA ALA A 241 -23.95 -29.54 34.12
C ALA A 241 -25.04 -29.34 35.19
N GLU A 242 -25.65 -28.15 35.26
CA GLU A 242 -26.77 -27.84 36.16
C GLU A 242 -28.13 -28.36 35.64
N LEU A 243 -28.29 -28.46 34.32
CA LEU A 243 -29.48 -29.00 33.65
C LEU A 243 -29.70 -30.48 33.98
N ARG A 244 -28.62 -31.27 33.93
CA ARG A 244 -28.67 -32.73 34.13
C ARG A 244 -29.26 -33.13 35.51
N PRO A 245 -28.80 -32.59 36.65
CA PRO A 245 -29.40 -32.86 37.96
C PRO A 245 -30.81 -32.28 38.08
N LEU A 246 -31.12 -31.13 37.47
CA LEU A 246 -32.49 -30.59 37.43
C LEU A 246 -33.44 -31.56 36.71
N MET A 247 -33.03 -32.13 35.57
CA MET A 247 -33.82 -33.13 34.85
C MET A 247 -33.98 -34.44 35.64
N ASP A 248 -32.94 -34.87 36.35
CA ASP A 248 -33.01 -36.07 37.19
C ASP A 248 -33.94 -35.84 38.39
N HIS A 249 -33.90 -34.66 39.00
CA HIS A 249 -34.80 -34.26 40.07
C HIS A 249 -36.25 -34.17 39.58
N ALA A 250 -36.48 -33.56 38.41
CA ALA A 250 -37.79 -33.53 37.75
C ALA A 250 -38.35 -34.93 37.48
N ARG A 251 -37.51 -35.85 36.98
CA ARG A 251 -37.88 -37.27 36.78
C ARG A 251 -38.16 -38.00 38.09
N ALA A 252 -37.44 -37.68 39.16
CA ALA A 252 -37.69 -38.25 40.49
C ALA A 252 -39.01 -37.76 41.09
N LEU A 253 -39.29 -36.45 40.95
CA LEU A 253 -40.55 -35.84 41.38
C LEU A 253 -41.75 -36.46 40.66
N ARG A 254 -41.59 -36.88 39.38
CA ARG A 254 -42.62 -37.60 38.60
C ARG A 254 -43.28 -38.75 39.37
N LYS A 255 -42.51 -39.45 40.23
CA LYS A 255 -43.01 -40.56 41.03
C LYS A 255 -44.01 -40.15 42.10
N HIS A 256 -44.01 -38.89 42.53
CA HIS A 256 -44.84 -38.33 43.61
C HIS A 256 -46.10 -37.61 43.11
N PHE A 257 -46.30 -37.49 41.80
CA PHE A 257 -47.46 -36.79 41.22
C PHE A 257 -48.81 -37.45 41.56
N HIS A 258 -48.81 -38.70 42.02
CA HIS A 258 -50.00 -39.38 42.55
C HIS A 258 -50.55 -38.73 43.83
N LEU A 259 -49.79 -37.84 44.48
CA LEU A 259 -50.20 -37.10 45.67
C LEU A 259 -50.97 -35.80 45.36
N LEU A 260 -50.98 -35.35 44.10
CA LEU A 260 -51.64 -34.12 43.67
C LEU A 260 -53.04 -34.40 43.12
N SER A 261 -53.94 -33.41 43.19
CA SER A 261 -55.22 -33.51 42.50
C SER A 261 -55.00 -33.55 40.96
N PRO A 262 -55.87 -34.22 40.18
CA PRO A 262 -55.72 -34.30 38.72
C PRO A 262 -55.49 -32.95 38.00
N PRO A 263 -56.21 -31.84 38.33
CA PRO A 263 -55.97 -30.56 37.67
C PRO A 263 -54.62 -29.93 38.07
N GLU A 264 -54.19 -30.04 39.33
CA GLU A 264 -52.89 -29.51 39.79
C GLU A 264 -51.72 -30.29 39.18
N MET A 265 -51.87 -31.62 39.07
CA MET A 265 -50.90 -32.50 38.43
C MET A 265 -50.60 -32.07 37.00
N VAL A 266 -51.64 -31.82 36.20
CA VAL A 266 -51.53 -31.42 34.79
C VAL A 266 -50.84 -30.06 34.66
N ASN A 267 -51.21 -29.09 35.50
CA ASN A 267 -50.60 -27.76 35.48
C ASN A 267 -49.10 -27.83 35.80
N GLN A 268 -48.71 -28.55 36.86
CA GLN A 268 -47.30 -28.70 37.26
C GLN A 268 -46.47 -29.45 36.20
N LEU A 269 -47.07 -30.45 35.52
CA LEU A 269 -46.40 -31.17 34.44
C LEU A 269 -46.16 -30.26 33.22
N ASN A 270 -47.15 -29.44 32.86
CA ASN A 270 -47.05 -28.49 31.76
C ASN A 270 -46.00 -27.40 32.03
N GLU A 271 -45.96 -26.85 33.24
CA GLU A 271 -44.92 -25.88 33.64
C GLU A 271 -43.53 -26.49 33.55
N LEU A 272 -43.35 -27.72 34.05
CA LEU A 272 -42.08 -28.42 34.00
C LEU A 272 -41.62 -28.67 32.56
N TYR A 273 -42.48 -29.19 31.69
CA TYR A 273 -42.15 -29.42 30.28
C TYR A 273 -41.85 -28.10 29.54
N ALA A 274 -42.61 -27.04 29.82
CA ALA A 274 -42.36 -25.73 29.22
C ALA A 274 -41.02 -25.11 29.65
N VAL A 275 -40.56 -25.37 30.88
CA VAL A 275 -39.22 -24.94 31.32
C VAL A 275 -38.14 -25.80 30.65
N MET A 276 -38.32 -27.12 30.62
CA MET A 276 -37.37 -28.04 29.96
C MET A 276 -37.21 -27.72 28.46
N GLU A 277 -38.31 -27.46 27.76
CA GLU A 277 -38.33 -27.09 26.35
C GLU A 277 -37.59 -25.78 26.10
N ARG A 278 -37.88 -24.72 26.89
CA ARG A 278 -37.19 -23.43 26.79
C ARG A 278 -35.68 -23.55 27.03
N VAL A 279 -35.29 -24.34 28.01
CA VAL A 279 -33.89 -24.55 28.34
C VAL A 279 -33.17 -25.37 27.26
N ALA A 280 -33.83 -26.39 26.70
CA ALA A 280 -33.29 -27.18 25.60
C ALA A 280 -33.10 -26.34 24.33
N LEU A 281 -34.11 -25.53 23.95
CA LEU A 281 -34.03 -24.61 22.81
C LEU A 281 -32.89 -23.62 23.00
N ARG A 282 -32.76 -23.02 24.19
CA ARG A 282 -31.69 -22.06 24.46
C ARG A 282 -30.30 -22.70 24.41
N ALA A 283 -30.17 -23.95 24.86
CA ALA A 283 -28.92 -24.70 24.75
C ALA A 283 -28.57 -24.98 23.28
N GLU A 284 -29.55 -25.34 22.46
CA GLU A 284 -29.36 -25.55 21.02
C GLU A 284 -28.92 -24.26 20.30
N GLU A 285 -29.54 -23.12 20.61
CA GLU A 285 -29.14 -21.80 20.10
C GLU A 285 -27.68 -21.47 20.46
N VAL A 286 -27.31 -21.59 21.74
CA VAL A 286 -25.94 -21.31 22.19
C VAL A 286 -24.94 -22.27 21.54
N HIS A 287 -25.30 -23.53 21.36
CA HIS A 287 -24.46 -24.49 20.66
C HIS A 287 -24.23 -24.11 19.19
N ALA A 288 -25.29 -23.70 18.50
CA ALA A 288 -25.21 -23.20 17.12
C ALA A 288 -24.35 -21.92 17.03
N ASP A 289 -24.50 -20.99 17.98
CA ASP A 289 -23.69 -19.77 18.06
C ASP A 289 -22.20 -20.10 18.28
N ILE A 290 -21.88 -21.03 19.20
CA ILE A 290 -20.51 -21.49 19.43
C ILE A 290 -19.92 -22.11 18.15
N ALA A 291 -20.70 -22.92 17.43
CA ALA A 291 -20.26 -23.53 16.19
C ALA A 291 -19.98 -22.48 15.10
N HIS A 292 -20.88 -21.51 14.93
CA HIS A 292 -20.70 -20.39 14.01
C HIS A 292 -19.46 -19.55 14.35
N LEU A 293 -19.30 -19.16 15.62
CA LEU A 293 -18.12 -18.38 16.05
C LEU A 293 -16.82 -19.17 15.86
N SER A 294 -16.84 -20.49 16.07
CA SER A 294 -15.68 -21.36 15.82
C SER A 294 -15.32 -21.43 14.33
N LEU A 295 -16.31 -21.40 13.43
CA LEU A 295 -16.08 -21.30 11.99
C LEU A 295 -15.39 -19.97 11.64
N VAL A 296 -15.93 -18.85 12.12
CA VAL A 296 -15.34 -17.51 11.90
C VAL A 296 -13.90 -17.44 12.44
N GLN A 297 -13.63 -18.06 13.59
CA GLN A 297 -12.27 -18.17 14.13
C GLN A 297 -11.34 -18.94 13.17
N GLY A 298 -11.81 -20.03 12.58
CA GLY A 298 -11.08 -20.81 11.59
C GLY A 298 -10.79 -20.02 10.30
N ASP A 299 -11.74 -19.22 9.84
CA ASP A 299 -11.58 -18.37 8.67
C ASP A 299 -10.53 -17.28 8.91
N LEU A 300 -10.55 -16.61 10.06
CA LEU A 300 -9.52 -15.64 10.46
C LEU A 300 -8.12 -16.28 10.56
N GLU A 301 -8.03 -17.55 10.97
CA GLU A 301 -6.76 -18.31 10.96
C GLU A 301 -6.26 -18.59 9.56
N ALA A 302 -7.14 -18.99 8.66
CA ALA A 302 -6.80 -19.19 7.26
C ALA A 302 -6.34 -17.87 6.63
N GLN A 303 -7.05 -16.78 6.91
CA GLN A 303 -6.73 -15.43 6.44
C GLN A 303 -5.35 -14.95 6.90
N SER A 304 -5.07 -15.05 8.21
CA SER A 304 -3.77 -14.68 8.78
C SER A 304 -2.62 -15.48 8.16
N ARG A 305 -2.80 -16.80 7.98
CA ARG A 305 -1.78 -17.66 7.35
C ARG A 305 -1.56 -17.30 5.88
N GLY A 306 -2.63 -17.09 5.12
CA GLY A 306 -2.56 -16.71 3.71
C GLY A 306 -1.81 -15.39 3.52
N LEU A 307 -2.18 -14.37 4.30
CA LEU A 307 -1.48 -13.08 4.32
C LEU A 307 0.00 -13.24 4.68
N HIS A 308 0.32 -13.99 5.74
CA HIS A 308 1.71 -14.26 6.12
C HIS A 308 2.54 -14.89 5.00
N GLU A 309 1.97 -15.83 4.25
CA GLU A 309 2.67 -16.48 3.13
C GLU A 309 2.90 -15.50 1.99
N VAL A 310 1.89 -14.72 1.62
CA VAL A 310 2.02 -13.64 0.64
C VAL A 310 3.13 -12.69 1.08
N PHE A 311 3.14 -12.22 2.33
CA PHE A 311 4.18 -11.29 2.79
C PHE A 311 5.59 -11.90 2.86
N ARG A 312 5.71 -13.18 3.21
CA ARG A 312 7.00 -13.87 3.18
C ARG A 312 7.58 -13.90 1.77
N GLN A 313 6.75 -14.24 0.78
CA GLN A 313 7.15 -14.22 -0.62
C GLN A 313 7.58 -12.81 -1.06
N HIS A 314 6.84 -11.78 -0.66
CA HIS A 314 7.17 -10.38 -0.94
C HIS A 314 8.47 -9.91 -0.33
N GLN A 315 8.73 -10.23 0.94
CA GLN A 315 9.94 -9.78 1.63
C GLN A 315 11.21 -10.34 0.93
N SER A 316 11.12 -11.51 0.32
CA SER A 316 12.21 -12.07 -0.48
C SER A 316 12.37 -11.35 -1.83
N GLN A 317 11.28 -11.04 -2.53
CA GLN A 317 11.31 -10.29 -3.80
C GLN A 317 11.79 -8.84 -3.62
N SER A 318 11.30 -8.12 -2.60
CA SER A 318 11.70 -6.74 -2.31
C SER A 318 13.20 -6.63 -1.97
N LYS A 319 13.75 -7.59 -1.21
CA LYS A 319 15.21 -7.67 -0.98
C LYS A 319 15.97 -7.82 -2.29
N ASN A 320 15.49 -8.66 -3.21
CA ASN A 320 16.09 -8.84 -4.53
C ASN A 320 16.00 -7.56 -5.39
N GLU A 321 14.86 -6.86 -5.40
CA GLU A 321 14.71 -5.59 -6.12
C GLU A 321 15.62 -4.50 -5.56
N THR A 322 15.73 -4.40 -4.23
CA THR A 322 16.59 -3.40 -3.57
C THR A 322 18.05 -3.64 -3.93
N LEU A 323 18.50 -4.91 -3.88
CA LEU A 323 19.82 -5.31 -4.33
C LEU A 323 20.03 -5.01 -5.82
N HIS A 324 19.00 -5.18 -6.65
CA HIS A 324 19.07 -4.87 -8.07
C HIS A 324 19.23 -3.37 -8.34
N VAL A 325 18.46 -2.52 -7.66
CA VAL A 325 18.59 -1.05 -7.76
C VAL A 325 19.95 -0.59 -7.25
N GLU A 326 20.45 -1.17 -6.15
CA GLU A 326 21.79 -0.87 -5.64
C GLU A 326 22.87 -1.28 -6.66
N MET A 327 22.72 -2.44 -7.29
CA MET A 327 23.60 -2.89 -8.37
C MET A 327 23.55 -1.96 -9.59
N GLU A 328 22.38 -1.51 -10.02
CA GLU A 328 22.21 -0.55 -11.12
C GLU A 328 22.83 0.80 -10.78
N MET A 329 22.61 1.31 -9.57
CA MET A 329 23.22 2.56 -9.10
C MET A 329 24.74 2.46 -9.05
N ASN A 330 25.27 1.31 -8.60
CA ASN A 330 26.71 1.08 -8.56
C ASN A 330 27.28 0.99 -9.99
N ASN A 331 26.63 0.26 -10.89
CA ASN A 331 27.01 0.20 -12.31
C ASN A 331 27.01 1.58 -12.96
N PHE A 332 26.00 2.41 -12.68
CA PHE A 332 25.95 3.78 -13.18
C PHE A 332 27.11 4.64 -12.65
N ARG A 333 27.44 4.52 -11.35
CA ARG A 333 28.59 5.23 -10.76
C ARG A 333 29.91 4.80 -11.40
N VAL A 334 30.08 3.49 -11.63
CA VAL A 334 31.26 2.94 -12.29
C VAL A 334 31.35 3.46 -13.74
N GLN A 335 30.25 3.47 -14.49
CA GLN A 335 30.24 4.01 -15.85
C GLN A 335 30.55 5.51 -15.90
N ALA A 336 29.97 6.30 -15.00
CA ALA A 336 30.25 7.73 -14.93
C ALA A 336 31.73 8.00 -14.62
N ALA A 337 32.32 7.25 -13.67
CA ALA A 337 33.74 7.35 -13.35
C ALA A 337 34.63 6.89 -14.53
N LEU A 338 34.21 5.87 -15.28
CA LEU A 338 34.92 5.41 -16.47
C LEU A 338 34.92 6.49 -17.56
N GLN A 339 33.77 7.12 -17.82
CA GLN A 339 33.66 8.21 -18.80
C GLN A 339 34.51 9.42 -18.42
N GLU A 340 34.50 9.82 -17.14
CA GLU A 340 35.34 10.91 -16.65
C GLU A 340 36.84 10.58 -16.80
N ALA A 341 37.23 9.33 -16.52
CA ALA A 341 38.60 8.86 -16.73
C ALA A 341 38.99 8.86 -18.22
N GLU A 342 38.10 8.42 -19.11
CA GLU A 342 38.32 8.44 -20.56
C GLU A 342 38.46 9.86 -21.10
N GLU A 343 37.62 10.81 -20.65
CA GLU A 343 37.70 12.22 -21.03
C GLU A 343 39.01 12.85 -20.56
N LYS A 344 39.42 12.58 -19.31
CA LYS A 344 40.70 13.04 -18.77
C LYS A 344 41.87 12.49 -19.58
N HIS A 345 41.87 11.19 -19.86
CA HIS A 345 42.93 10.56 -20.62
C HIS A 345 43.00 11.08 -22.07
N ARG A 346 41.84 11.33 -22.69
CA ARG A 346 41.74 11.95 -24.01
C ARG A 346 42.33 13.37 -24.01
N SER A 347 42.05 14.16 -22.99
CA SER A 347 42.62 15.49 -22.82
C SER A 347 44.15 15.45 -22.63
N GLU A 348 44.66 14.48 -21.87
CA GLU A 348 46.10 14.29 -21.67
C GLU A 348 46.81 13.91 -22.98
N ILE A 349 46.23 12.97 -23.75
CA ILE A 349 46.75 12.59 -25.07
C ILE A 349 46.80 13.79 -26.01
N GLU A 350 45.77 14.61 -26.02
CA GLU A 350 45.72 15.81 -26.88
C GLU A 350 46.78 16.84 -26.45
N GLY A 351 47.00 17.01 -25.13
CA GLY A 351 48.09 17.81 -24.59
C GLY A 351 49.47 17.30 -25.00
N TYR A 352 49.71 15.99 -24.95
CA TYR A 352 50.97 15.39 -25.39
C TYR A 352 51.20 15.56 -26.90
N LYS A 353 50.17 15.41 -27.74
CA LYS A 353 50.27 15.65 -29.18
C LYS A 353 50.64 17.09 -29.50
N GLN A 354 50.04 18.07 -28.82
CA GLN A 354 50.37 19.48 -29.00
C GLN A 354 51.82 19.78 -28.59
N SER A 355 52.28 19.22 -27.47
CA SER A 355 53.66 19.36 -27.01
C SER A 355 54.66 18.75 -27.98
N LEU A 356 54.37 17.56 -28.52
CA LEU A 356 55.19 16.90 -29.54
C LEU A 356 55.30 17.77 -30.80
N ALA A 357 54.18 18.30 -31.30
CA ALA A 357 54.14 19.17 -32.46
C ALA A 357 54.97 20.47 -32.26
N GLN A 358 54.90 21.08 -31.08
CA GLN A 358 55.73 22.24 -30.73
C GLN A 358 57.22 21.91 -30.72
N LYS A 359 57.61 20.74 -30.15
CA LYS A 359 59.00 20.30 -30.14
C LYS A 359 59.50 20.00 -31.55
N GLU A 360 58.73 19.33 -32.39
CA GLU A 360 59.08 19.10 -33.79
C GLU A 360 59.26 20.41 -34.57
N GLN A 361 58.38 21.39 -34.37
CA GLN A 361 58.50 22.70 -35.01
C GLN A 361 59.78 23.43 -34.56
N THR A 362 60.13 23.31 -33.29
CA THR A 362 61.37 23.88 -32.72
C THR A 362 62.60 23.20 -33.32
N ILE A 363 62.61 21.87 -33.40
CA ILE A 363 63.69 21.09 -34.03
C ILE A 363 63.86 21.51 -35.50
N ARG A 364 62.77 21.64 -36.27
CA ARG A 364 62.84 22.10 -37.67
C ARG A 364 63.42 23.51 -37.81
N LYS A 365 63.10 24.43 -36.88
CA LYS A 365 63.70 25.78 -36.85
C LYS A 365 65.21 25.71 -36.60
N LEU A 366 65.64 24.89 -35.63
CA LEU A 366 67.05 24.71 -35.31
C LEU A 366 67.84 24.11 -36.48
N TYR A 367 67.28 23.10 -37.17
CA TYR A 367 67.88 22.54 -38.37
C TYR A 367 68.07 23.57 -39.49
N LYS A 368 67.07 24.43 -39.73
CA LYS A 368 67.18 25.52 -40.71
C LYS A 368 68.30 26.51 -40.36
N VAL A 369 68.43 26.87 -39.08
CA VAL A 369 69.50 27.77 -38.63
C VAL A 369 70.88 27.12 -38.82
N LEU A 370 71.01 25.83 -38.50
CA LEU A 370 72.23 25.06 -38.72
C LEU A 370 72.60 24.95 -40.21
N GLU A 371 71.62 24.72 -41.10
CA GLU A 371 71.86 24.71 -42.55
C GLU A 371 72.29 26.08 -43.08
N GLN A 372 71.70 27.17 -42.59
CA GLN A 372 72.10 28.55 -42.93
C GLN A 372 73.52 28.86 -42.46
N GLN A 373 73.90 28.42 -41.25
CA GLN A 373 75.28 28.58 -40.76
C GLN A 373 76.27 27.72 -41.55
N ARG A 374 75.88 26.52 -41.99
CA ARG A 374 76.71 25.63 -42.81
C ARG A 374 76.94 26.17 -44.21
N THR A 375 75.95 26.86 -44.80
CA THR A 375 76.10 27.52 -46.11
C THR A 375 76.94 28.80 -46.05
N LEU A 376 77.01 29.48 -44.90
CA LEU A 376 77.89 30.62 -44.65
C LEU A 376 79.36 30.24 -44.36
N MET A 377 79.63 28.98 -44.01
CA MET A 377 80.96 28.47 -43.61
C MET A 377 81.68 27.66 -44.71
N LEU A 378 81.10 27.54 -45.91
CA LEU A 378 81.77 26.96 -47.08
C LEU A 378 82.59 28.06 -47.78
N PRO A 379 83.94 28.00 -47.79
CA PRO A 379 84.75 28.97 -48.51
C PRO A 379 84.63 28.75 -50.02
N HIS A 380 84.54 29.86 -50.77
CA HIS A 380 84.71 29.89 -52.22
C HIS A 380 86.13 29.54 -52.64
#